data_AF-A0A7X8AV30-F1
#
_entry.id   AF-A0A7X8AV30-F1
#
_cell.length_a   1.000
_cell.length_b   1.000
_cell.length_c   1.000
_cell.angle_alpha   90.00
_cell.angle_beta   90.00
_cell.angle_gamma   90.00
#
_symmetry.space_group_name_H-M   'P 1'
#
loop_
_entity.id
_entity.type
_entity.pdbx_description
1 polymer ?
#
loop_
_entity_poly.entity_id
_entity_poly.type
_entity_poly.pdbx_seq_one_letter_code
_entity_poly.pdbx_strand_id
1 'polypeptide(L)' 'MTKMISWNVNGLRACIKKGFLDYFNEVDADIFCIQESKL' A
#
# COMPACT_ATOMS: atom_id res chain seq x y z
N MET A 1 4.56 -12.54 -15.17
CA MET A 1 4.53 -13.13 -13.82
C MET A 1 3.72 -12.16 -12.97
N THR A 2 2.64 -12.60 -12.34
CA THR A 2 1.75 -11.71 -11.57
C THR A 2 2.42 -11.29 -10.27
N LYS A 3 2.50 -9.98 -10.02
CA LYS A 3 3.06 -9.38 -8.80
C LYS A 3 1.92 -9.01 -7.85
N MET A 4 1.93 -9.62 -6.66
CA MET A 4 0.94 -9.37 -5.62
C MET A 4 1.60 -8.83 -4.38
N ILE A 5 1.01 -7.79 -3.79
CA ILE A 5 1.47 -7.18 -2.53
C ILE A 5 0.35 -7.24 -1.50
N SER A 6 0.74 -7.49 -0.25
CA SER A 6 -0.13 -7.47 0.90
C SER A 6 0.57 -6.67 2.01
N TRP A 7 -0.02 -5.56 2.43
CA TRP A 7 0.58 -4.65 3.39
C TRP A 7 -0.40 -4.16 4.45
N ASN A 8 -0.13 -4.53 5.71
CA ASN A 8 -0.75 -3.91 6.87
C ASN A 8 -0.14 -2.52 7.13
N VAL A 9 -0.95 -1.48 6.94
CA VAL A 9 -0.48 -0.09 7.00
C VAL A 9 -0.63 0.57 8.37
N ASN A 10 -1.24 -0.12 9.34
CA ASN A 10 -1.52 0.41 10.69
C ASN A 10 -2.21 1.80 10.69
N GLY A 11 -2.96 2.12 9.64
CA GLY A 11 -3.62 3.39 9.40
C GLY A 11 -3.17 4.07 8.10
N LEU A 12 -4.03 4.01 7.07
CA LEU A 12 -3.77 4.51 5.73
C LEU A 12 -3.54 6.02 5.71
N ARG A 13 -4.29 6.80 6.49
CA ARG A 13 -4.10 8.27 6.57
C ARG A 13 -2.70 8.65 7.07
N ALA A 14 -2.16 7.89 8.02
CA ALA A 14 -0.80 8.11 8.53
C ALA A 14 0.26 7.60 7.54
N CYS A 15 -0.02 6.47 6.89
CA CYS A 15 0.85 5.87 5.88
C CYS A 15 1.01 6.75 4.62
N ILE A 16 -0.08 7.39 4.14
CA ILE A 16 -0.05 8.33 3.01
C ILE A 16 0.95 9.48 3.25
N LYS A 17 1.01 10.02 4.48
CA LYS A 17 1.96 11.07 4.84
C LYS A 17 3.43 10.62 4.86
N LYS A 18 3.70 9.32 4.73
CA LYS A 18 5.02 8.69 4.79
C LYS A 18 5.46 8.10 3.44
N GLY A 19 4.90 8.59 2.32
CA GLY A 19 5.31 8.16 0.98
C GLY A 19 4.62 6.88 0.48
N PHE A 20 3.48 6.48 1.07
CA PHE A 20 2.72 5.32 0.58
C PHE A 20 2.40 5.41 -0.91
N LEU A 21 1.98 6.59 -1.40
CA LEU A 21 1.62 6.77 -2.80
C LEU A 21 2.83 6.66 -3.73
N ASP A 22 4.01 7.11 -3.28
CA ASP A 22 5.25 6.99 -4.06
C ASP A 22 5.62 5.50 -4.21
N TYR A 23 5.61 4.75 -3.11
CA TYR A 23 5.85 3.31 -3.13
C TYR A 23 4.81 2.56 -3.97
N PHE A 24 3.53 2.89 -3.81
CA PHE A 24 2.44 2.27 -4.54
C PHE A 24 2.61 2.43 -6.06
N ASN A 25 3.03 3.61 -6.52
CA ASN A 25 3.27 3.89 -7.93
C ASN A 25 4.57 3.24 -8.44
N GLU A 26 5.63 3.18 -7.63
CA GLU A 26 6.91 2.58 -8.02
C GLU A 26 6.81 1.05 -8.18
N VAL A 27 6.04 0.39 -7.33
CA VAL A 27 6.10 -1.06 -7.19
C VAL A 27 5.35 -1.82 -8.30
N ASP A 28 4.46 -1.15 -9.04
CA ASP A 28 3.74 -1.67 -10.21
C ASP A 28 3.22 -3.10 -9.97
N ALA A 29 2.37 -3.24 -8.95
CA ALA A 29 1.77 -4.52 -8.57
C ALA A 29 0.45 -4.73 -9.32
N ASP A 30 0.23 -5.94 -9.84
CA ASP A 30 -1.04 -6.32 -10.46
C ASP A 30 -2.18 -6.36 -9.42
N ILE A 31 -1.87 -6.74 -8.18
CA ILE A 31 -2.82 -6.76 -7.06
C ILE A 31 -2.14 -6.21 -5.81
N PHE A 32 -2.82 -5.26 -5.14
CA PHE A 32 -2.35 -4.66 -3.91
C PHE A 32 -3.43 -4.72 -2.82
N CYS A 33 -3.16 -5.47 -1.76
CA CYS A 33 -4.05 -5.64 -0.62
C CYS A 33 -3.57 -4.79 0.57
N ILE A 34 -4.46 -4.03 1.17
CA ILE A 34 -4.19 -3.20 2.36
C ILE A 34 -4.97 -3.72 3.56
N GLN A 35 -4.30 -3.86 4.71
CA GLN A 35 -4.93 -4.18 5.99
C GLN A 35 -4.74 -3.06 7.02
N GLU A 36 -5.61 -3.04 8.04
CA GLU A 36 -5.66 -1.98 9.05
C GLU A 36 -5.68 -0.57 8.47
N SER A 37 -6.56 -0.32 7.50
CA SER A 37 -6.64 0.98 6.83
C SER A 37 -7.03 2.13 7.77
N LYS A 38 -7.71 1.86 8.91
CA LYS A 38 -8.15 2.84 9.92
C LYS A 38 -8.61 4.17 9.28
N LEU A 39 -9.54 4.03 8.33
CA LEU A 39 -10.11 5.13 7.53
C LEU A 39 -10.91 6.10 8.36
#